data_AF-A0A526Z6Q9-F1
#
_entry.id   AF-A0A526Z6Q9-F1
#
_cell.length_a   1.000
_cell.length_b   1.000
_cell.length_c   1.000
_cell.angle_alpha   90.00
_cell.angle_beta   90.00
_cell.angle_gamma   90.00
#
_symmetry.space_group_name_H-M   'P 1'
#
loop_
_entity.id
_entity.type
_entity.pdbx_description
1 polymer ?
#
loop_
_entity_poly.entity_id
_entity_poly.type
_entity_poly.pdbx_seq_one_letter_code
_entity_poly.pdbx_strand_id
1 'polypeptide(L)' 'MNILLKRILDRLVRTGNLKVTGPKGLSVTFGDGSGDLVHMHIKTTHAERAI' A
#
# COMPACT_ATOMS: atom_id res chain seq x y z
N MET A 1 6.73 4.66 -2.90
CA MET A 1 6.17 3.41 -3.42
C MET A 1 6.39 3.36 -4.92
N ASN A 2 6.71 2.20 -5.50
CA ASN A 2 6.82 2.04 -6.95
C ASN A 2 5.42 2.13 -7.62
N ILE A 3 5.37 2.48 -8.90
CA ILE A 3 4.12 2.72 -9.63
C ILE A 3 3.32 1.42 -9.86
N LEU A 4 4.02 0.30 -10.07
CA LEU A 4 3.40 -1.00 -10.34
C LEU A 4 2.60 -1.49 -9.14
N LEU A 5 3.25 -1.57 -7.97
CA LEU A 5 2.63 -1.97 -6.70
C LEU A 5 1.46 -1.07 -6.35
N LYS A 6 1.62 0.26 -6.52
CA LYS A 6 0.52 1.21 -6.31
C LYS A 6 -0.68 0.85 -7.18
N ARG A 7 -0.48 0.57 -8.47
CA ARG A 7 -1.55 0.27 -9.43
C ARG A 7 -2.22 -1.10 -9.16
N ILE A 8 -1.46 -2.07 -8.67
CA ILE A 8 -1.99 -3.38 -8.26
C ILE A 8 -2.88 -3.21 -7.02
N LEU A 9 -2.37 -2.56 -5.97
CA LEU A 9 -3.12 -2.33 -4.74
C LEU A 9 -4.39 -1.49 -4.96
N ASP A 10 -4.32 -0.49 -5.83
CA ASP A 10 -5.46 0.33 -6.23
C ASP A 10 -6.59 -0.48 -6.89
N ARG A 11 -6.25 -1.55 -7.61
CA ARG A 11 -7.25 -2.45 -8.22
C ARG A 11 -7.76 -3.53 -7.27
N LEU A 12 -6.90 -4.01 -6.36
CA LEU A 12 -7.22 -5.10 -5.44
C LEU A 12 -8.02 -4.61 -4.22
N VAL A 13 -7.63 -3.47 -3.65
CA VAL A 13 -8.23 -2.94 -2.42
C VAL A 13 -9.27 -1.89 -2.79
N ARG A 14 -10.48 -2.36 -3.09
CA ARG A 14 -11.63 -1.50 -3.41
C ARG A 14 -12.43 -1.10 -2.18
N THR A 15 -12.50 -1.98 -1.19
CA THR A 15 -13.24 -1.80 0.06
C THR A 15 -12.29 -2.02 1.22
N GLY A 16 -12.43 -1.21 2.26
CA GLY A 16 -11.58 -1.24 3.45
C GLY A 16 -10.69 0.00 3.60
N ASN A 17 -9.83 -0.02 4.61
CA ASN A 17 -8.93 1.08 4.94
C ASN A 17 -7.48 0.59 5.09
N LEU A 18 -6.76 0.47 3.97
CA LEU A 18 -5.37 0.01 3.96
C LEU A 18 -4.42 1.18 3.72
N LYS A 19 -3.56 1.48 4.69
CA LYS A 19 -2.42 2.38 4.52
C LYS A 19 -1.16 1.56 4.23
N VAL A 20 -0.41 1.93 3.20
CA VAL A 20 0.89 1.32 2.90
C VAL A 20 1.97 2.38 2.86
N THR A 21 2.99 2.22 3.71
CA THR A 21 4.21 3.04 3.67
C THR A 21 5.30 2.27 2.93
N GLY A 22 5.78 2.85 1.84
CA GLY A 22 6.89 2.30 1.08
C GLY A 22 8.26 2.63 1.69
N PRO A 23 9.34 2.05 1.13
CA PRO A 23 10.70 2.16 1.68
C PRO A 23 11.30 3.57 1.63
N LYS A 24 10.71 4.46 0.81
CA LYS A 24 11.07 5.89 0.74
C LYS A 24 10.29 6.75 1.76
N GLY A 25 9.56 6.13 2.70
CA GLY A 25 8.70 6.82 3.66
C GLY A 25 7.36 7.32 3.10
N LEU A 26 7.16 7.27 1.78
CA LEU A 26 5.89 7.68 1.15
C LEU A 26 4.76 6.72 1.55
N SER A 27 3.69 7.28 2.09
CA SER A 27 2.48 6.53 2.47
C SER A 27 1.34 6.79 1.48
N VAL A 28 0.58 5.75 1.15
CA VAL A 28 -0.63 5.83 0.33
C VAL A 28 -1.72 5.01 0.99
N THR A 29 -2.94 5.52 1.00
CA THR A 29 -4.12 4.80 1.48
C THR A 29 -4.90 4.25 0.30
N PHE A 30 -5.42 3.03 0.44
CA PHE A 30 -6.22 2.30 -0.55
C PHE A 30 -7.53 1.83 0.07
N GLY A 31 -8.55 1.65 -0.78
CA GLY A 31 -9.91 1.31 -0.40
C GLY A 31 -10.82 2.53 -0.28
N ASP A 32 -12.02 2.29 0.22
CA ASP A 32 -13.09 3.28 0.40
C ASP A 32 -13.09 3.92 1.80
N GLY A 33 -12.14 3.53 2.66
CA GLY A 33 -12.01 4.04 4.02
C GLY A 33 -12.94 3.38 5.03
N SER A 34 -13.71 2.37 4.62
CA SER A 34 -14.55 1.60 5.55
C SER A 34 -13.71 0.68 6.44
N GLY A 35 -14.21 0.42 7.66
CA GLY A 35 -13.58 -0.49 8.62
C GLY A 35 -12.30 0.04 9.27
N ASP A 36 -11.61 -0.86 9.97
CA ASP A 36 -10.41 -0.54 10.73
C ASP A 36 -9.22 -0.23 9.83
N LEU A 37 -8.43 0.75 10.24
CA LEU A 37 -7.19 1.11 9.56
C LEU A 37 -6.14 0.00 9.75
N VAL A 38 -5.78 -0.67 8.65
CA VAL A 38 -4.63 -1.58 8.61
C VAL A 38 -3.44 -0.85 8.00
N HIS A 39 -2.30 -0.87 8.68
CA HIS A 39 -1.08 -0.19 8.22
C HIS A 39 0.03 -1.19 7.90
N MET A 40 0.37 -1.31 6.62
CA MET A 40 1.51 -2.08 6.13
C MET A 40 2.73 -1.17 5.93
N HIS A 41 3.91 -1.64 6.34
CA HIS A 41 5.16 -0.90 6.17
C HIS A 41 6.19 -1.77 5.44
N ILE A 42 6.53 -1.38 4.22
CA ILE A 42 7.58 -2.01 3.41
C ILE A 42 8.90 -1.29 3.68
N LYS A 43 9.80 -1.96 4.39
CA LYS A 43 11.04 -1.35 4.89
C LYS A 43 12.13 -1.16 3.84
N THR A 44 12.19 -2.01 2.82
CA THR A 44 13.28 -2.03 1.86
C THR A 44 12.79 -1.97 0.41
N THR A 45 13.60 -1.38 -0.47
CA THR A 45 13.32 -1.37 -1.92
C THR A 45 13.34 -2.77 -2.52
N HIS A 46 14.10 -3.69 -1.92
CA HIS A 46 14.09 -5.09 -2.34
C HIS A 46 12.74 -5.75 -2.05
N ALA A 47 12.22 -5.61 -0.83
CA ALA A 47 10.91 -6.15 -0.47
C ALA A 47 9.79 -5.57 -1.34
N GLU A 48 9.84 -4.26 -1.63
CA GLU A 48 8.87 -3.61 -2.53
C GLU A 48 8.85 -4.19 -3.95
N ARG A 49 9.98 -4.73 -4.45
CA ARG A 49 10.09 -5.32 -5.80
C ARG A 49 9.76 -6.81 -5.83
N ALA A 50 9.73 -7.47 -4.67
CA ALA A 50 9.43 -8.89 -4.53
C ALA A 50 7.93 -9.17 -4.36
N ILE A 51 7.12 -8.12 -4.23
CA ILE A 51 5.65 -8.14 -4.21
C ILE A 51 5.13 -7.92 -5.62
#